data_AF-A0A2N6D963-F1
#
_entry.id   AF-A0A2N6D963-F1
#
_cell.length_a   1.000
_cell.length_b   1.000
_cell.length_c   1.000
_cell.angle_alpha   90.00
_cell.angle_beta   90.00
_cell.angle_gamma   90.00
#
_symmetry.space_group_name_H-M   'P 1'
#
loop_
_entity.id
_entity.type
_entity.pdbx_description
1 polymer ?
#
loop_
_entity_poly.entity_id
_entity_poly.type
_entity_poly.pdbx_seq_one_letter_code
_entity_poly.pdbx_strand_id
1 'polypeptide(L)'
;MAQRWMLVYEDMTWYEVDVNCSDDLCEIFIYKDKKKIKAKKIKSNDMTKVLRVKDKVTGDYLDLVDFNVMDSFFEENKVIFKNRVGLHKEVRRYIDFSLK
;
A
#
# COMPACT_ATOMS: atom_id res chain seq x y z
N MET A 1 -3.13 7.70 16.58
CA MET A 1 -2.09 7.73 15.54
C MET A 1 -2.78 8.08 14.23
N ALA A 2 -2.22 9.01 13.44
CA ALA A 2 -2.79 9.33 12.12
C ALA A 2 -2.49 8.18 11.15
N GLN A 3 -3.48 7.76 10.36
CA GLN A 3 -3.27 6.76 9.30
C GLN A 3 -2.25 7.31 8.30
N ARG A 4 -1.29 6.46 7.91
CA ARG A 4 -0.23 6.86 6.99
C ARG A 4 -0.16 5.88 5.84
N TRP A 5 -0.94 6.17 4.80
CA TRP A 5 -1.00 5.32 3.63
C TRP A 5 0.22 5.53 2.75
N MET A 6 0.75 4.41 2.25
CA MET A 6 1.81 4.38 1.27
C MET A 6 1.33 3.61 0.04
N LEU A 7 1.55 4.21 -1.13
CA LEU A 7 1.45 3.54 -2.41
C LEU A 7 2.77 2.84 -2.69
N VAL A 8 2.74 1.53 -2.92
CA VAL A 8 3.89 0.69 -3.21
C VAL A 8 3.75 0.18 -4.65
N TYR A 9 4.70 0.56 -5.50
CA TYR A 9 4.79 0.10 -6.89
C TYR A 9 5.53 -1.24 -6.98
N GLU A 10 5.43 -1.91 -8.14
CA GLU A 10 6.11 -3.18 -8.40
C GLU A 10 7.65 -3.07 -8.38
N ASP A 11 8.18 -1.91 -8.76
CA ASP A 11 9.61 -1.59 -8.68
C ASP A 11 10.08 -1.28 -7.25
N MET A 12 9.19 -1.42 -6.26
CA MET A 12 9.39 -1.12 -4.84
C MET A 12 9.64 0.36 -4.54
N THR A 13 9.32 1.25 -5.49
CA THR A 13 9.17 2.66 -5.18
C THR A 13 7.91 2.86 -4.34
N TRP A 14 8.01 3.69 -3.32
CA TRP A 14 6.89 4.03 -2.44
C TRP A 14 6.70 5.54 -2.29
N TYR A 15 5.42 5.94 -2.27
CA TYR A 15 5.03 7.31 -2.01
C TYR A 15 3.99 7.39 -0.90
N GLU A 16 4.14 8.39 -0.05
CA GLU A 16 3.09 8.75 0.89
C GLU A 16 1.88 9.29 0.12
N VAL A 17 0.71 8.78 0.48
CA VAL A 17 -0.54 9.09 -0.19
C VAL A 17 -1.65 9.34 0.80
N ASP A 18 -2.64 10.12 0.38
CA ASP A 18 -3.95 10.15 1.01
C ASP A 18 -4.90 9.27 0.20
N VAL A 19 -5.68 8.43 0.89
CA VAL A 19 -6.57 7.46 0.25
C VAL A 19 -7.98 7.71 0.74
N ASN A 20 -8.87 8.06 -0.18
CA ASN A 20 -10.28 8.19 0.09
C ASN A 20 -11.06 7.23 -0.81
N CYS A 21 -11.62 6.18 -0.22
CA CYS A 21 -12.41 5.18 -0.93
C CYS A 21 -13.90 5.36 -0.60
N SER A 22 -14.71 5.55 -1.64
CA SER A 22 -16.17 5.49 -1.59
C SER A 22 -16.62 4.26 -2.38
N ASP A 23 -17.11 3.24 -1.66
CA ASP A 23 -17.50 1.94 -2.19
C ASP A 23 -16.38 1.29 -3.05
N ASP A 24 -16.60 1.23 -4.36
CA ASP A 24 -15.70 0.60 -5.35
C ASP A 24 -14.67 1.58 -5.93
N LEU A 25 -14.78 2.89 -5.63
CA LEU A 25 -13.93 3.93 -6.21
C LEU A 25 -13.05 4.54 -5.15
N CYS A 26 -11.74 4.54 -5.42
CA CYS A 26 -10.75 5.17 -4.57
C CYS A 26 -10.11 6.34 -5.30
N GLU A 27 -10.04 7.48 -4.61
CA GLU A 27 -9.20 8.61 -4.98
C GLU A 27 -7.93 8.56 -4.14
N ILE A 28 -6.79 8.56 -4.83
CA ILE A 28 -5.46 8.47 -4.22
C ILE A 28 -4.73 9.75 -4.55
N PHE A 29 -4.34 10.50 -3.54
CA PHE A 29 -3.53 11.70 -3.70
C PHE A 29 -2.08 11.41 -3.36
N ILE A 30 -1.19 11.50 -4.34
CA ILE A 30 0.25 11.36 -4.15
C ILE A 30 0.82 12.71 -3.74
N TYR A 31 1.27 12.84 -2.49
CA TYR A 31 1.77 14.10 -1.96
C TYR A 31 3.01 14.61 -2.69
N LYS A 32 3.96 13.72 -3.00
CA LYS A 32 5.22 14.05 -3.67
C LYS A 32 4.99 14.71 -5.03
N ASP A 33 4.08 14.14 -5.82
CA ASP A 33 3.83 14.56 -7.20
C ASP A 33 2.65 15.54 -7.31
N LYS A 34 1.98 15.84 -6.18
CA LYS A 34 0.72 16.61 -6.12
C LYS A 34 -0.32 16.10 -7.12
N LYS A 35 -0.37 14.78 -7.30
CA LYS A 35 -1.18 14.11 -8.33
C LYS A 35 -2.34 13.36 -7.71
N LYS A 36 -3.52 13.45 -8.31
CA LYS A 36 -4.67 12.61 -7.99
C LYS A 36 -4.78 11.46 -8.98
N ILE A 37 -5.00 10.26 -8.47
CA ILE A 37 -5.28 9.05 -9.23
C ILE A 37 -6.67 8.57 -8.87
N LYS A 38 -7.49 8.26 -9.88
CA LYS A 38 -8.79 7.63 -9.71
C LYS A 38 -8.64 6.16 -10.02
N ALA A 39 -8.81 5.31 -9.00
CA ALA A 39 -8.65 3.88 -9.12
C ALA A 39 -9.93 3.15 -8.72
N LYS A 40 -10.12 1.96 -9.27
CA LYS A 40 -11.17 1.03 -8.83
C LYS A 40 -10.60 0.09 -7.77
N LYS A 41 -11.28 -0.09 -6.66
CA LYS A 41 -10.96 -1.08 -5.64
C LYS A 41 -11.09 -2.49 -6.22
N ILE A 42 -10.05 -3.31 -6.05
CA ILE A 42 -9.99 -4.70 -6.53
C ILE A 42 -10.03 -5.68 -5.37
N LYS A 43 -9.20 -5.45 -4.35
CA LYS A 43 -9.18 -6.24 -3.11
C LYS A 43 -8.86 -5.32 -1.92
N SER A 44 -9.42 -5.62 -0.76
CA SER A 44 -9.02 -4.99 0.52
C SER A 44 -8.92 -6.03 1.61
N ASN A 45 -8.03 -5.77 2.55
CA ASN A 45 -8.00 -6.40 3.85
C ASN A 45 -8.03 -5.32 4.92
N ASP A 46 -9.14 -5.24 5.66
CA ASP A 46 -9.34 -4.21 6.68
C ASP A 46 -8.51 -4.44 7.94
N MET A 47 -8.08 -5.69 8.19
CA MET A 47 -7.27 -6.08 9.34
C MET A 47 -5.82 -5.64 9.15
N THR A 48 -5.23 -5.96 8.00
CA THR A 48 -3.84 -5.58 7.68
C THR A 48 -3.74 -4.21 7.02
N LYS A 49 -4.87 -3.53 6.78
CA LYS A 49 -4.96 -2.23 6.11
C LYS A 49 -4.17 -2.22 4.78
N VAL A 50 -4.39 -3.26 3.98
CA VAL A 50 -3.84 -3.38 2.63
C VAL A 50 -4.97 -3.30 1.61
N LEU A 51 -4.76 -2.52 0.56
CA LEU A 51 -5.74 -2.29 -0.50
C LEU A 51 -5.05 -2.42 -1.86
N ARG A 52 -5.59 -3.27 -2.73
CA ARG A 52 -5.20 -3.32 -4.14
C ARG A 52 -6.26 -2.62 -4.97
N VAL A 53 -5.81 -1.66 -5.75
CA VAL A 53 -6.65 -0.86 -6.64
C VAL A 53 -6.09 -0.91 -8.05
N LYS A 54 -6.94 -0.62 -9.03
CA LYS A 54 -6.55 -0.54 -10.45
C LYS A 54 -6.77 0.88 -10.95
N ASP A 55 -5.70 1.52 -11.42
CA ASP A 55 -5.80 2.86 -12.02
C ASP A 55 -6.73 2.79 -13.24
N LYS A 56 -7.72 3.69 -13.29
CA LYS A 56 -8.67 3.76 -14.40
C LYS A 56 -8.06 4.36 -15.66
N VAL A 57 -6.96 5.10 -15.55
CA VAL A 57 -6.32 5.79 -16.66
C VAL A 57 -5.27 4.90 -17.31
N THR A 58 -4.31 4.39 -16.53
CA THR A 58 -3.22 3.56 -17.08
C THR A 58 -3.57 2.07 -17.13
N GLY A 59 -4.51 1.62 -16.31
CA GLY A 59 -4.84 0.20 -16.17
C GLY A 59 -3.91 -0.57 -15.23
N ASP A 60 -2.94 0.11 -14.60
CA ASP A 60 -1.97 -0.52 -13.71
C ASP A 60 -2.58 -0.90 -12.35
N TYR A 61 -2.01 -1.93 -11.74
CA TYR A 61 -2.34 -2.31 -10.37
C TYR A 61 -1.47 -1.52 -9.39
N LEU A 62 -2.11 -1.01 -8.35
CA LEU A 62 -1.51 -0.18 -7.32
C LEU A 62 -1.80 -0.83 -5.96
N ASP A 63 -0.76 -1.06 -5.17
CA ASP A 63 -0.87 -1.62 -3.83
C ASP A 63 -0.69 -0.52 -2.79
N LEU A 64 -1.67 -0.37 -1.91
CA LEU A 64 -1.71 0.63 -0.86
C LEU A 64 -1.64 -0.05 0.49
N VAL A 65 -0.81 0.47 1.39
CA VAL A 65 -0.55 -0.11 2.70
C VAL A 65 -0.53 1.00 3.75
N ASP A 66 -1.18 0.78 4.90
CA ASP A 66 -0.94 1.64 6.07
C ASP A 66 0.41 1.30 6.70
N PHE A 67 1.33 2.27 6.71
CA PHE A 67 2.69 2.11 7.22
C PHE A 67 2.71 1.66 8.68
N ASN A 68 1.85 2.24 9.53
CA ASN A 68 1.89 1.94 10.96
C ASN A 68 1.45 0.50 11.22
N VAL A 69 0.43 0.02 10.51
CA VAL A 69 -0.05 -1.36 10.66
C VAL A 69 0.99 -2.37 10.17
N MET A 70 1.62 -2.08 9.03
CA MET A 70 2.70 -2.92 8.50
C MET A 70 3.92 -2.93 9.44
N ASP A 71 4.31 -1.76 9.96
CA ASP A 71 5.46 -1.63 10.87
C ASP A 71 5.21 -2.39 12.17
N SER A 72 4.04 -2.22 12.80
CA SER A 72 3.64 -3.01 13.97
C SER A 72 3.61 -4.51 13.68
N PHE A 73 3.12 -4.93 12.51
CA PHE A 73 3.15 -6.34 12.13
C PHE A 73 4.57 -6.89 12.03
N PHE A 74 5.52 -6.12 11.48
CA PHE A 74 6.93 -6.53 11.41
C PHE A 74 7.57 -6.59 12.80
N GLU A 75 7.28 -5.64 13.68
CA GLU A 75 7.76 -5.64 15.06
C GLU A 75 7.23 -6.86 15.84
N GLU A 76 5.92 -7.12 15.81
CA GLU A 76 5.27 -8.24 16.51
C GLU A 76 5.80 -9.59 16.05
N ASN A 77 6.06 -9.73 14.74
CA ASN A 77 6.58 -10.97 14.15
C ASN A 77 8.11 -11.05 14.15
N LYS A 78 8.80 -10.08 14.78
CA LYS A 78 10.27 -10.01 14.86
C LYS A 78 10.95 -10.14 13.50
N VAL A 79 10.37 -9.49 12.49
CA VAL A 79 10.88 -9.50 11.11
C VAL A 79 12.13 -8.61 11.06
N ILE A 80 13.31 -9.24 10.94
CA ILE A 80 14.59 -8.52 10.87
C ILE A 80 15.10 -8.54 9.43
N PHE A 81 15.25 -7.37 8.83
CA PHE A 81 15.86 -7.20 7.51
C PHE A 81 17.27 -6.63 7.64
N LYS A 82 18.24 -7.30 6.99
CA LYS A 82 19.67 -6.94 7.03
C LYS A 82 20.06 -5.82 6.05
N ASN A 83 19.23 -5.55 5.05
CA ASN A 83 19.48 -4.56 4.00
C ASN A 83 18.16 -4.12 3.32
N ARG A 84 18.24 -3.10 2.44
CA ARG A 84 17.07 -2.56 1.70
C ARG A 84 16.36 -3.63 0.86
N VAL A 85 17.11 -4.55 0.23
CA VAL A 85 16.54 -5.64 -0.57
C VAL A 85 15.71 -6.60 0.30
N GLY A 86 16.16 -6.87 1.52
CA GLY A 86 15.41 -7.66 2.50
C GLY A 86 14.09 -6.99 2.87
N LEU A 87 14.12 -5.69 3.17
CA LEU A 87 12.92 -4.91 3.45
C LEU A 87 11.92 -4.98 2.29
N HIS A 88 12.38 -4.80 1.06
CA HIS A 88 11.52 -4.86 -0.12
C HIS A 88 10.79 -6.19 -0.25
N LYS A 89 11.51 -7.30 -0.03
CA LYS A 89 10.93 -8.65 -0.08
C LYS A 89 9.87 -8.85 0.99
N GLU A 90 10.10 -8.37 2.21
CA GLU A 90 9.14 -8.53 3.32
C GLU A 90 7.90 -7.66 3.14
N VAL A 91 8.04 -6.43 2.64
CA VAL A 91 6.89 -5.57 2.28
C VAL A 91 6.05 -6.23 1.20
N ARG A 92 6.67 -6.77 0.15
CA ARG A 92 5.95 -7.48 -0.92
C ARG A 92 5.22 -8.72 -0.38
N ARG A 93 5.89 -9.52 0.45
CA ARG A 93 5.28 -10.68 1.12
C ARG A 93 4.11 -10.30 1.99
N TYR A 94 4.20 -9.20 2.74
CA TYR A 94 3.12 -8.68 3.57
C TYR A 94 1.89 -8.32 2.74
N ILE A 95 2.09 -7.62 1.63
CA ILE A 95 1.01 -7.26 0.69
C ILE A 95 0.37 -8.51 0.11
N ASP A 96 1.18 -9.43 -0.43
CA ASP A 96 0.68 -10.64 -1.07
C ASP A 96 0.00 -11.58 -0.07
N PHE A 97 0.48 -11.67 1.17
CA PHE A 97 -0.17 -12.41 2.26
C PHE A 97 -1.51 -11.78 2.64
N SER A 98 -1.56 -10.45 2.73
CA SER A 98 -2.76 -9.69 3.10
C SER A 98 -3.87 -9.80 2.07
N LEU A 99 -3.52 -9.97 0.79
CA LEU A 99 -4.44 -9.98 -0.35
C LEU A 99 -4.70 -11.37 -0.93
N LYS A 100 -4.17 -12.44 -0.32
CA LYS A 100 -4.52 -13.82 -0.67
C LYS A 100 -6.00 -14.05 -0.44
#